data_AF-A0A946YKR3-F1
#
_entry.id   AF-A0A946YKR3-F1
#
_cell.length_a   1.000
_cell.length_b   1.000
_cell.length_c   1.000
_cell.angle_alpha   90.00
_cell.angle_beta   90.00
_cell.angle_gamma   90.00
#
_symmetry.space_group_name_H-M   'P 1'
#
loop_
_entity.id
_entity.type
_entity.pdbx_description
1 polymer ?
#
loop_
_entity_poly.entity_id
_entity_poly.type
_entity_poly.pdbx_seq_one_letter_code
_entity_poly.pdbx_strand_id
1 'polypeptide(L)' 'GRAVVNRAIEICQDIWPSEGIRISSQQRLENFYREFGFNTVSTPYLEDGLPHVEMVRPA' A
#
# COMPACT_ATOMS: atom_id res chain seq x y z
N GLY A 1 -5.29 -9.35 -8.73
CA GLY A 1 -4.85 -8.18 -7.95
C GLY A 1 -5.67 -7.99 -6.70
N ARG A 2 -6.90 -7.45 -6.83
CA ARG A 2 -7.73 -7.06 -5.67
C ARG A 2 -7.91 -8.11 -4.58
N ALA A 3 -8.23 -9.35 -4.95
CA ALA A 3 -8.41 -10.44 -3.98
C ALA A 3 -7.15 -10.72 -3.14
N VAL A 4 -5.96 -10.60 -3.74
CA VAL A 4 -4.68 -10.79 -3.04
C VAL A 4 -4.44 -9.66 -2.05
N VAL A 5 -4.69 -8.41 -2.45
CA VAL A 5 -4.53 -7.24 -1.58
C VAL A 5 -5.50 -7.30 -0.40
N ASN A 6 -6.77 -7.61 -0.63
CA ASN A 6 -7.75 -7.80 0.44
C ASN A 6 -7.30 -8.89 1.41
N ARG A 7 -6.91 -10.05 0.90
CA ARG A 7 -6.49 -11.17 1.75
C ARG A 7 -5.24 -10.82 2.58
N ALA A 8 -4.30 -10.07 2.01
CA ALA A 8 -3.13 -9.61 2.73
C ALA A 8 -3.49 -8.63 3.86
N ILE A 9 -4.41 -7.68 3.60
CA ILE A 9 -4.90 -6.74 4.62
C ILE A 9 -5.59 -7.49 5.75
N GLU A 10 -6.50 -8.42 5.44
CA GLU A 10 -7.17 -9.26 6.45
C GLU A 10 -6.15 -9.97 7.36
N ILE A 11 -5.14 -10.62 6.76
CA ILE A 11 -4.09 -11.31 7.52
C ILE A 11 -3.29 -10.33 8.38
N CYS A 12 -2.92 -9.17 7.85
CA CYS A 12 -2.19 -8.16 8.62
C CYS A 12 -3.01 -7.66 9.81
N GLN A 13 -4.32 -7.46 9.65
CA GLN A 13 -5.20 -7.00 10.72
C GLN A 13 -5.47 -8.09 11.76
N ASP A 14 -5.54 -9.36 11.34
CA ASP A 14 -5.72 -10.48 12.26
C ASP A 14 -4.47 -10.69 13.15
N ILE A 15 -3.27 -10.53 12.60
CA ILE A 15 -2.00 -10.76 13.31
C ILE A 15 -1.55 -9.50 14.07
N TRP A 16 -1.76 -8.31 13.50
CA TRP A 16 -1.35 -7.03 14.05
C TRP A 16 -2.49 -6.00 14.03
N PRO A 17 -3.51 -6.16 14.89
CA PRO A 17 -4.74 -5.35 14.84
C PRO A 17 -4.54 -3.86 15.15
N SER A 18 -3.38 -3.47 15.70
CA SER A 18 -3.07 -2.08 16.05
C SER A 18 -2.00 -1.45 15.16
N GLU A 19 -1.52 -2.17 14.14
CA GLU A 19 -0.45 -1.68 13.26
C GLU A 19 -1.01 -1.26 11.91
N GLY A 20 -0.45 -0.18 11.36
CA GLY A 20 -0.68 0.22 9.98
C GLY A 20 0.10 -0.64 8.99
N ILE A 21 -0.32 -0.63 7.72
CA ILE A 21 0.35 -1.34 6.63
C ILE A 21 1.09 -0.33 5.75
N ARG A 22 2.40 -0.50 5.57
CA ARG A 22 3.22 0.29 4.64
C ARG A 22 3.60 -0.55 3.43
N ILE A 23 3.54 0.06 2.24
CA ILE A 23 3.95 -0.55 0.97
C ILE A 23 4.80 0.43 0.14
N SER A 24 5.74 -0.11 -0.65
CA SER A 24 6.26 0.56 -1.86
C SER A 24 5.34 0.18 -3.02
N SER A 25 4.80 1.16 -3.73
CA SER A 25 3.94 0.94 -4.90
C SER A 25 4.46 1.74 -6.08
N GLN A 26 4.41 1.16 -7.28
CA GLN A 26 4.53 1.93 -8.52
C GLN A 26 3.52 3.09 -8.50
N GLN A 27 3.96 4.30 -8.84
CA GLN A 27 3.17 5.52 -8.76
C GLN A 27 1.87 5.43 -9.57
N ARG A 28 1.91 4.77 -10.74
CA ARG A 28 0.72 4.55 -11.60
C ARG A 28 -0.40 3.72 -10.94
N LEU A 29 -0.12 3.03 -9.82
CA LEU A 29 -1.08 2.20 -9.09
C LEU A 29 -1.62 2.89 -7.81
N GLU A 30 -1.29 4.15 -7.56
CA GLU A 30 -1.78 4.88 -6.38
C GLU A 30 -3.31 4.81 -6.24
N ASN A 31 -4.05 5.06 -7.32
CA ASN A 31 -5.53 5.00 -7.29
C ASN A 31 -6.05 3.60 -6.95
N PHE A 32 -5.38 2.55 -7.42
CA PHE A 32 -5.75 1.18 -7.11
C PHE A 32 -5.58 0.91 -5.60
N TYR A 33 -4.48 1.35 -4.97
CA TYR A 33 -4.25 1.16 -3.54
C TYR A 33 -5.07 2.10 -2.65
N ARG A 34 -5.42 3.29 -3.13
CA ARG A 34 -6.36 4.21 -2.44
C ARG A 34 -7.71 3.56 -2.17
N GLU A 35 -8.20 2.72 -3.08
CA GLU A 35 -9.45 1.97 -2.88
C GLU A 35 -9.40 0.97 -1.72
N PHE A 36 -8.20 0.60 -1.24
CA PHE A 36 -7.99 -0.24 -0.06
C PHE A 36 -7.65 0.55 1.21
N GLY A 37 -7.74 1.90 1.16
CA GLY A 37 -7.49 2.78 2.30
C GLY A 37 -6.02 3.19 2.47
N PHE A 38 -5.15 2.93 1.49
CA PHE A 38 -3.79 3.44 1.51
C PHE A 38 -3.71 4.91 1.09
N ASN A 39 -2.82 5.66 1.73
CA ASN A 39 -2.52 7.05 1.41
C ASN A 39 -1.04 7.20 1.06
N THR A 40 -0.74 7.99 0.04
CA THR A 40 0.64 8.32 -0.37
C THR A 40 1.30 9.16 0.72
N VAL A 41 2.48 8.75 1.19
CA VAL A 41 3.22 9.42 2.28
C VAL A 41 4.64 9.84 1.90
N SER A 42 5.03 9.63 0.64
CA SER A 42 6.32 10.08 0.10
C SER A 42 6.14 10.90 -1.16
N THR A 43 7.18 11.63 -1.55
CA THR A 43 7.33 12.04 -2.96
C THR A 43 7.70 10.82 -3.82
N PRO A 44 7.47 10.87 -5.14
CA PRO A 44 7.92 9.81 -6.03
C PRO A 44 9.45 9.63 -6.00
N TYR A 45 9.91 8.38 -6.05
CA TYR A 45 11.32 7.99 -6.21
C TYR A 45 11.45 6.92 -7.30
N LEU A 46 12.67 6.70 -7.79
CA LEU A 46 12.93 5.65 -8.78
C LEU A 46 13.31 4.34 -8.09
N GLU A 47 12.67 3.26 -8.49
CA GLU A 47 13.00 1.88 -8.15
C GLU A 47 12.89 1.06 -9.44
N ASP A 48 13.98 0.38 -9.83
CA ASP A 48 14.13 -0.30 -11.12
C ASP A 48 13.78 0.57 -12.35
N GLY A 49 14.08 1.87 -12.28
CA GLY A 49 13.79 2.83 -13.35
C GLY A 49 12.32 3.22 -13.50
N LEU A 50 11.44 2.72 -12.61
CA LEU A 50 10.03 3.08 -12.56
C LEU A 50 9.74 3.99 -11.37
N PRO A 51 8.85 4.97 -11.52
CA PRO A 51 8.44 5.82 -10.41
C PRO A 51 7.62 5.02 -9.39
N HIS A 52 8.03 5.09 -8.13
CA HIS A 52 7.40 4.47 -6.98
C HIS A 52 7.10 5.53 -5.91
N VAL A 53 6.16 5.21 -5.03
CA VAL A 53 5.82 6.00 -3.85
C VAL A 53 5.61 5.04 -2.68
N GLU A 54 5.90 5.52 -1.47
CA GLU A 54 5.47 4.85 -0.27
C GLU A 54 4.01 5.19 0.02
N MET A 55 3.23 4.19 0.40
CA MET A 55 1.85 4.36 0.83
C MET A 55 1.61 3.68 2.17
N VAL A 56 0.75 4.27 2.99
CA VAL A 56 0.36 3.74 4.30
C VAL A 56 -1.15 3.63 4.40
N ARG A 57 -1.63 2.46 4.81
CA ARG A 57 -2.96 2.27 5.39
C ARG A 57 -2.81 2.37 6.92
N PRO A 58 -3.45 3.32 7.60
CA PRO A 58 -3.43 3.35 9.07
C PRO A 58 -4.09 2.08 9.65
N ALA A 59 -3.93 1.83 10.96
CA ALA A 59 -4.64 0.74 11.64
C ALA A 59 -6.16 0.90 11.47
#